data_AF-A0A836P0K9-F1
#
_entry.id   AF-A0A836P0K9-F1
#
_cell.length_a   1.000
_cell.length_b   1.000
_cell.length_c   1.000
_cell.angle_alpha   90.00
_cell.angle_beta   90.00
_cell.angle_gamma   90.00
#
_symmetry.space_group_name_H-M   'P 1'
#
loop_
_entity.id
_entity.type
_entity.pdbx_description
1 polymer ?
#
loop_
_entity_poly.entity_id
_entity_poly.type
_entity_poly.pdbx_seq_one_letter_code
_entity_poly.pdbx_strand_id
1 'polypeptide(L)' 'ASLSLGATRRFAFKHRDDAAVKQALELGHGDLLLMGGDTQRHYKHALPRTAKPVGERINLTFRQIAVRVPQR' A
#
# COMPACT_ATOMS: atom_id res chain seq x y z
N ALA A 1 2.87 7.87 -4.20
CA ALA A 1 2.82 8.00 -2.73
C ALA A 1 1.41 7.70 -2.22
N SER A 2 1.26 7.30 -0.96
CA SER A 2 -0.04 6.97 -0.36
C SER A 2 -0.14 7.54 1.07
N LEU A 3 -1.09 8.44 1.31
CA LEU A 3 -1.33 9.06 2.62
C LEU A 3 -2.54 8.41 3.30
N SER A 4 -2.38 7.96 4.55
CA SER A 4 -3.44 7.37 5.37
C SER A 4 -4.04 8.40 6.33
N LEU A 5 -5.37 8.51 6.36
CA LEU A 5 -6.09 9.41 7.27
C LEU A 5 -7.16 8.63 8.03
N GLY A 6 -7.18 8.75 9.35
CA GLY A 6 -8.17 8.12 10.23
C GLY A 6 -7.60 6.91 10.96
N ALA A 7 -8.44 5.92 11.23
CA ALA A 7 -8.09 4.79 12.07
C ALA A 7 -6.97 3.92 11.47
N THR A 8 -6.06 3.46 12.35
CA THR A 8 -4.93 2.60 11.97
C THR A 8 -5.38 1.32 11.28
N ARG A 9 -4.63 0.90 10.26
CA ARG A 9 -4.80 -0.40 9.61
C ARG A 9 -3.47 -1.08 9.32
N ARG A 10 -3.47 -2.40 9.50
CA ARG A 10 -2.39 -3.29 9.07
C ARG A 10 -2.35 -3.39 7.54
N PHE A 11 -1.31 -2.87 6.95
CA PHE A 11 -0.99 -3.01 5.53
C PHE A 11 -0.03 -4.20 5.35
N ALA A 12 -0.52 -5.27 4.75
CA ALA A 12 0.19 -6.52 4.62
C ALA A 12 0.86 -6.65 3.25
N PHE A 13 2.07 -7.19 3.23
CA PHE A 13 2.82 -7.58 2.05
C PHE A 13 3.03 -9.10 2.06
N LYS A 14 2.83 -9.74 0.91
CA LYS A 14 3.12 -11.15 0.67
C LYS A 14 3.97 -11.26 -0.58
N HIS A 15 5.12 -11.95 -0.51
CA HIS A 15 5.92 -12.21 -1.70
C HIS A 15 5.12 -13.07 -2.69
N ARG A 16 5.27 -12.80 -3.98
CA ARG A 16 4.51 -13.49 -5.03
C ARG A 16 4.91 -14.94 -5.18
N ASP A 17 6.21 -15.21 -5.08
CA ASP A 17 6.79 -16.53 -5.36
C ASP A 17 7.06 -17.35 -4.09
N ASP A 18 7.00 -16.72 -2.91
CA ASP A 18 7.21 -17.40 -1.63
C ASP A 18 6.13 -16.97 -0.64
N ALA A 19 5.23 -17.90 -0.30
CA ALA A 19 4.13 -17.63 0.60
C ALA A 19 4.55 -17.50 2.08
N ALA A 20 5.74 -17.96 2.45
CA ALA A 20 6.28 -17.83 3.81
C ALA A 20 6.81 -16.40 4.06
N VAL A 21 7.28 -15.72 3.01
CA VAL A 21 7.78 -14.33 3.11
C VAL A 21 6.61 -13.36 3.18
N LYS A 22 6.36 -12.86 4.39
CA LYS A 22 5.32 -11.88 4.70
C LYS A 22 5.89 -10.74 5.52
N GLN A 23 5.48 -9.52 5.22
CA GLN A 23 5.76 -8.35 6.05
C GLN A 23 4.46 -7.58 6.28
N ALA A 24 4.43 -6.73 7.31
CA ALA A 24 3.31 -5.83 7.53
C ALA A 24 3.79 -4.52 8.15
N LEU A 25 3.05 -3.45 7.85
CA LEU A 25 3.20 -2.13 8.45
C LEU A 25 1.86 -1.73 9.07
N GLU A 26 1.89 -1.12 10.24
CA GLU A 26 0.72 -0.40 10.77
C GLU A 26 0.72 1.00 10.16
N LEU A 27 -0.35 1.38 9.48
CA LEU A 27 -0.52 2.72 8.90
C LEU A 27 -1.58 3.47 9.71
N GLY A 28 -1.13 4.40 10.54
CA GLY A 28 -1.94 5.31 11.32
C GLY A 28 -2.35 6.57 10.57
N HIS A 29 -2.96 7.50 11.31
CA HIS A 29 -3.33 8.82 10.80
C HIS A 29 -2.06 9.64 10.49
N GLY A 30 -1.97 10.18 9.28
CA GLY A 30 -0.85 11.01 8.83
C GLY A 30 0.30 10.23 8.19
N ASP A 31 0.27 8.89 8.24
CA ASP A 31 1.36 8.08 7.69
C ASP A 31 1.40 8.16 6.15
N LEU A 32 2.58 8.51 5.64
CA LEU A 32 2.89 8.57 4.22
C LEU A 32 3.71 7.34 3.80
N LEU A 33 3.09 6.46 3.03
CA LEU A 33 3.75 5.29 2.45
C LEU A 33 4.26 5.60 1.04
N LEU A 34 5.58 5.43 0.85
CA LEU A 34 6.23 5.42 -0.46
C LEU A 34 6.55 3.98 -0.85
N MET A 35 5.96 3.53 -1.95
CA MET A 35 6.31 2.25 -2.59
C MET A 35 7.10 2.56 -3.87
N GLY A 36 8.32 2.04 -3.95
CA GLY A 36 9.24 2.25 -5.07
C GLY A 36 10.10 1.01 -5.31
N GLY A 37 11.00 1.09 -6.29
CA GLY A 37 11.84 -0.05 -6.68
C GLY A 37 11.00 -1.27 -7.09
N ASP A 38 11.45 -2.46 -6.70
CA ASP A 38 10.83 -3.72 -7.11
C ASP A 38 9.67 -4.19 -6.21
N THR A 39 9.24 -3.40 -5.21
CA THR A 39 8.19 -3.82 -4.27
C THR A 39 6.90 -4.25 -5.00
N GLN A 40 6.43 -3.46 -5.98
CA GLN A 40 5.21 -3.79 -6.72
C GLN A 40 5.34 -5.03 -7.62
N ARG A 41 6.57 -5.28 -8.08
CA ARG A 41 6.91 -6.44 -8.92
C ARG A 41 6.91 -7.72 -8.10
N HIS A 42 7.54 -7.73 -6.92
CA HIS A 42 7.73 -8.94 -6.13
C HIS A 42 6.65 -9.19 -5.07
N TYR A 43 5.94 -8.15 -4.62
CA TYR A 43 4.98 -8.29 -3.54
C TYR A 43 3.55 -8.00 -4.00
N LYS A 44 2.61 -8.76 -3.44
CA LYS A 44 1.19 -8.39 -3.36
C LYS A 44 1.00 -7.66 -2.05
N HIS A 45 0.24 -6.58 -2.06
CA HIS A 45 -0.09 -5.81 -0.86
C HIS A 45 -1.60 -5.70 -0.67
N ALA A 46 -2.06 -5.65 0.58
CA ALA A 46 -3.47 -5.55 0.91
C ALA A 46 -3.69 -4.89 2.28
N LEU A 47 -4.91 -4.40 2.49
CA LEU A 47 -5.47 -4.10 3.81
C LEU A 47 -6.42 -5.25 4.16
N PRO A 48 -5.98 -6.27 4.93
CA PRO A 48 -6.84 -7.40 5.27
C PRO A 48 -8.09 -6.94 6.01
N ARG A 49 -9.23 -7.61 5.75
CA ARG A 49 -10.45 -7.37 6.52
C ARG A 49 -10.21 -7.74 7.99
N THR A 50 -10.77 -6.96 8.90
CA THR A 50 -10.76 -7.25 10.33
C THR A 50 -12.19 -7.43 10.82
N ALA A 51 -12.40 -8.40 11.70
CA ALA A 51 -13.67 -8.58 12.41
C ALA A 51 -13.80 -7.63 13.60
N LYS A 52 -12.68 -7.05 14.07
CA LYS A 52 -12.69 -6.10 15.18
C LYS A 52 -13.34 -4.78 14.72
N PRO A 53 -14.20 -4.16 15.52
CA PRO A 53 -14.70 -2.82 15.23
C PRO A 53 -13.52 -1.86 15.20
N VAL A 54 -13.41 -1.11 14.12
CA VAL A 54 -12.31 -0.17 13.85
C VAL A 54 -12.90 1.09 13.23
N GLY A 55 -12.36 2.25 13.59
CA GLY A 55 -12.86 3.54 13.12
C GLY A 55 -12.72 3.74 11.61
N GLU A 56 -13.29 4.83 11.11
CA GLU A 56 -13.25 5.19 9.68
C GLU A 56 -11.83 5.51 9.20
N ARG A 57 -11.56 5.24 7.93
CA ARG A 57 -10.26 5.50 7.28
C ARG A 57 -10.43 5.81 5.81
N ILE A 58 -9.70 6.82 5.33
CA ILE A 58 -9.53 7.13 3.91
C ILE A 58 -8.04 7.05 3.55
N ASN A 59 -7.74 6.71 2.29
CA ASN A 59 -6.39 6.72 1.76
C ASN A 59 -6.32 7.55 0.47
N LEU A 60 -5.41 8.51 0.44
CA LEU A 60 -5.17 9.36 -0.72
C LEU A 60 -3.93 8.85 -1.46
N THR A 61 -4.10 8.41 -2.70
CA THR A 61 -2.98 7.93 -3.54
C THR A 61 -2.60 8.96 -4.58
N PHE A 62 -1.36 9.42 -4.50
CA PHE A 62 -0.76 10.36 -5.45
C PHE A 62 0.09 9.59 -6.45
N ARG A 63 -0.19 9.78 -7.75
CA ARG A 63 0.57 9.20 -8.85
C ARG A 63 0.88 10.30 -9.86
N GLN A 64 2.13 10.35 -10.30
CA GLN A 64 2.51 11.15 -11.46
C GLN A 64 2.27 10.29 -12.70
N ILE A 65 1.36 10.73 -13.57
CA ILE A 65 1.09 10.06 -14.85
C ILE A 65 1.94 10.74 -15.90
N ALA A 66 3.02 10.07 -16.33
CA ALA A 66 3.81 10.54 -17.45
C ALA A 66 3.11 10.13 -18.76
N VAL A 67 2.75 11.13 -19.58
CA VAL A 67 2.28 10.88 -20.94
C VAL A 67 3.47 10.40 -21.76
N ARG A 68 3.42 9.16 -22.27
CA ARG A 68 4.41 8.72 -23.26
C ARG A 68 4.07 9.43 -24.58
N VAL A 69 4.91 10.37 -24.98
CA VAL A 69 4.89 10.88 -26.36
C VAL A 69 5.46 9.76 -27.24
N PRO A 70 4.74 9.27 -28.26
CA PRO A 70 5.29 8.28 -29.18
C PRO A 70 6.56 8.85 -29.83
N GLN A 71 7.66 8.12 -29.75
CA GLN A 71 8.81 8.43 -30.60
C GLN A 71 8.46 8.00 -32.03
N ARG A 72 8.52 8.95 -32.96
CA ARG A 72 8.39 8.69 -34.40
C ARG A 72 9.62 7.94 -34.91
#